data_AF-A0A524FB70-F1
#
_entry.id   AF-A0A524FB70-F1
#
_cell.length_a   1.000
_cell.length_b   1.000
_cell.length_c   1.000
_cell.angle_alpha   90.00
_cell.angle_beta   90.00
_cell.angle_gamma   90.00
#
_symmetry.space_group_name_H-M   'P 1'
#
loop_
_entity.id
_entity.type
_entity.pdbx_description
1 polymer ?
#
loop_
_entity_poly.entity_id
_entity_poly.type
_entity_poly.pdbx_seq_one_letter_code
_entity_poly.pdbx_strand_id
1 'polypeptide(L)' 'MSTEEKVCVRVLGAMIGYATEQLAIVDEKFKGKLKGISEVIQWKIGDDIAYYTEIKDQTIKASDGTASNPTITFEVPD' A
#
# COMPACT_ATOMS: atom_id res chain seq x y z
N MET A 1 17.33 -3.12 9.99
CA MET A 1 16.33 -2.82 11.05
C MET A 1 16.33 -3.79 12.24
N SER A 2 16.20 -3.26 13.45
CA SER A 2 15.90 -3.95 14.72
C SER A 2 14.46 -4.49 14.78
N THR A 3 14.15 -5.33 15.78
CA THR A 3 12.79 -5.88 15.96
C THR A 3 11.76 -4.79 16.24
N GLU A 4 12.08 -3.82 17.09
CA GLU A 4 11.21 -2.70 17.40
C GLU A 4 10.93 -1.84 16.17
N GLU A 5 11.96 -1.54 15.36
CA GLU A 5 11.80 -0.79 14.11
C GLU A 5 10.88 -1.54 13.13
N LYS A 6 11.06 -2.86 12.98
CA LYS A 6 10.19 -3.68 12.13
C LYS A 6 8.74 -3.61 12.58
N VAL A 7 8.46 -3.72 13.88
CA VAL A 7 7.09 -3.59 14.40
C VAL A 7 6.51 -2.21 14.09
N CYS A 8 7.27 -1.15 14.29
CA CYS A 8 6.84 0.22 13.96
C CYS A 8 6.53 0.38 12.47
N VAL A 9 7.38 -0.12 11.59
CA VAL A 9 7.16 -0.09 10.13
C VAL A 9 5.90 -0.86 9.76
N ARG A 10 5.66 -2.04 10.37
CA ARG A 10 4.47 -2.83 10.09
C ARG A 10 3.18 -2.12 10.51
N VAL A 11 3.18 -1.52 11.69
CA VAL A 11 2.04 -0.72 12.18
C VAL A 11 1.80 0.48 11.26
N LEU A 12 2.85 1.20 10.86
CA LEU A 12 2.74 2.34 9.97
C LEU A 12 2.20 1.94 8.59
N GLY A 13 2.70 0.85 8.01
CA GLY A 13 2.20 0.30 6.74
C GLY A 13 0.72 -0.05 6.80
N ALA A 14 0.28 -0.72 7.86
CA ALA A 14 -1.12 -1.04 8.08
C ALA A 14 -2.01 0.21 8.24
N MET A 15 -1.54 1.22 8.98
CA MET A 15 -2.24 2.50 9.14
C MET A 15 -2.38 3.25 7.82
N ILE A 16 -1.30 3.33 7.03
CA ILE A 16 -1.32 3.98 5.71
C ILE A 16 -2.27 3.24 4.77
N GLY A 17 -2.20 1.91 4.73
CA GLY A 17 -3.09 1.08 3.93
C GLY A 17 -4.56 1.34 4.27
N TYR A 18 -4.92 1.21 5.55
CA TYR A 18 -6.28 1.48 6.02
C TYR A 18 -6.73 2.91 5.72
N ALA A 19 -5.92 3.92 6.01
CA ALA A 19 -6.26 5.32 5.76
C ALA A 19 -6.50 5.58 4.26
N THR A 20 -5.71 4.96 3.38
CA THR A 20 -5.85 5.13 1.93
C THR A 20 -7.13 4.48 1.41
N GLU A 21 -7.50 3.31 1.94
CA GLU A 21 -8.80 2.68 1.65
C GLU A 21 -9.96 3.57 2.11
N GLN A 22 -9.90 4.10 3.33
CA GLN A 22 -10.94 4.98 3.85
C GLN A 22 -11.05 6.27 3.03
N LEU A 23 -9.94 6.87 2.60
CA LEU A 23 -9.94 8.06 1.75
C LEU A 23 -10.65 7.80 0.41
N ALA A 24 -10.46 6.64 -0.21
CA ALA A 24 -11.16 6.25 -1.43
C ALA A 24 -12.68 6.09 -1.24
N ILE A 25 -13.15 5.94 0.01
CA ILE A 25 -14.57 5.83 0.35
C ILE A 25 -15.18 7.19 0.70
N VAL A 26 -14.49 7.98 1.55
CA VAL A 26 -15.08 9.18 2.17
C VAL A 26 -14.83 10.48 1.38
N ASP A 27 -13.77 10.54 0.57
CA ASP A 27 -13.43 11.72 -0.23
C ASP A 27 -13.75 11.46 -1.71
N GLU A 28 -14.92 11.92 -2.16
CA GLU A 28 -15.37 11.79 -3.55
C GLU A 28 -14.44 12.45 -4.57
N LYS A 29 -13.74 13.54 -4.19
CA LYS A 29 -12.75 14.18 -5.07
C LYS A 29 -11.52 13.30 -5.22
N PHE A 30 -11.04 12.70 -4.14
CA PHE A 30 -9.93 11.75 -4.18
C PHE A 30 -10.30 10.51 -4.98
N LYS A 31 -11.45 9.91 -4.66
CA LYS A 31 -12.03 8.78 -5.39
C LYS A 31 -12.14 9.05 -6.89
N GLY A 32 -12.61 10.24 -7.28
CA GLY A 32 -12.69 10.65 -8.68
C GLY A 32 -11.34 10.67 -9.42
N LYS A 33 -10.22 10.90 -8.71
CA LYS A 33 -8.87 10.83 -9.31
C LYS A 33 -8.43 9.41 -9.62
N LEU A 34 -9.03 8.41 -8.99
CA LEU A 34 -8.72 6.99 -9.18
C LEU A 34 -9.50 6.36 -10.34
N LYS A 35 -10.41 7.12 -10.97
CA LYS A 35 -11.26 6.62 -12.05
C LYS A 35 -10.41 6.21 -13.26
N GLY A 36 -10.64 5.00 -13.76
CA GLY A 36 -9.90 4.43 -14.89
C GLY A 36 -8.46 4.02 -14.57
N ILE A 37 -8.02 4.12 -13.31
CA ILE A 37 -6.71 3.62 -12.87
C ILE A 37 -6.84 2.14 -12.49
N SER A 38 -5.87 1.33 -12.93
CA SER A 38 -5.78 -0.09 -12.62
C SER A 38 -4.32 -0.45 -12.36
N GLU A 39 -3.86 -0.27 -11.13
CA GLU A 39 -2.45 -0.38 -10.78
C GLU A 39 -2.24 -1.20 -9.51
N VAL A 40 -1.11 -1.91 -9.44
CA VAL A 40 -0.68 -2.62 -8.23
C VAL A 40 0.67 -2.08 -7.80
N ILE A 41 0.71 -1.43 -6.64
CA ILE A 41 1.89 -0.80 -6.07
C ILE A 41 2.46 -1.71 -4.99
N GLN A 42 3.67 -2.24 -5.20
CA GLN A 42 4.41 -3.03 -4.21
C GLN A 42 5.37 -2.15 -3.41
N TRP A 43 5.43 -2.39 -2.11
CA TRP A 43 6.46 -1.90 -1.20
C TRP A 43 7.25 -3.09 -0.67
N LYS A 44 8.57 -3.05 -0.75
CA LYS A 44 9.49 -3.94 -0.04
C LYS A 44 10.38 -3.07 0.85
N ILE A 45 10.40 -3.36 2.14
CA ILE A 45 11.11 -2.55 3.13
C ILE A 45 12.02 -3.50 3.93
N GLY A 46 13.32 -3.23 3.88
CA GLY A 46 14.33 -4.15 4.37
C GLY A 46 14.19 -5.54 3.73
N ASP A 47 14.58 -6.56 4.50
CA ASP A 47 14.64 -7.94 3.99
C ASP A 47 13.33 -8.73 4.16
N ASP A 48 12.41 -8.28 5.03
CA ASP A 48 11.31 -9.12 5.53
C ASP A 48 9.95 -8.42 5.66
N ILE A 49 9.82 -7.19 5.14
CA ILE A 49 8.56 -6.46 5.13
C ILE A 49 8.11 -6.19 3.70
N ALA A 50 6.88 -6.60 3.40
CA ALA A 50 6.26 -6.41 2.10
C ALA A 50 4.79 -6.00 2.27
N TYR A 51 4.37 -5.01 1.49
CA TYR A 51 2.97 -4.59 1.36
C TYR A 51 2.65 -4.35 -0.09
N TYR A 52 1.39 -4.49 -0.46
CA TYR A 52 0.95 -3.99 -1.74
C TYR A 52 -0.40 -3.30 -1.65
N THR A 53 -0.62 -2.38 -2.58
CA THR A 53 -1.86 -1.63 -2.73
C THR A 53 -2.39 -1.85 -4.14
N GLU A 54 -3.59 -2.39 -4.24
CA GLU A 54 -4.34 -2.52 -5.48
C GLU A 54 -5.24 -1.29 -5.65
N ILE A 55 -5.09 -0.58 -6.76
CA ILE A 55 -6.00 0.49 -7.20
C ILE A 55 -6.78 -0.07 -8.38
N LYS A 56 -8.11 -0.10 -8.29
CA LYS A 56 -8.98 -0.57 -9.37
C LYS A 56 -10.22 0.29 -9.46
N ASP A 57 -10.27 1.15 -10.47
CA ASP A 57 -11.36 2.06 -10.80
C ASP A 57 -12.14 2.57 -9.57
N GLN A 58 -11.62 3.63 -8.95
CA GLN A 58 -12.22 4.26 -7.76
C GLN A 58 -12.15 3.44 -6.47
N THR A 59 -11.60 2.23 -6.50
CA THR A 59 -11.36 1.43 -5.29
C THR A 59 -9.88 1.30 -4.98
N ILE A 60 -9.57 1.19 -3.69
CA ILE A 60 -8.24 0.89 -3.19
C ILE A 60 -8.37 -0.27 -2.22
N LYS A 61 -7.39 -1.19 -2.26
CA LYS A 61 -7.22 -2.28 -1.30
C LYS A 61 -5.76 -2.43 -0.94
N ALA A 62 -5.42 -2.36 0.34
CA ALA A 62 -4.10 -2.63 0.86
C ALA A 62 -4.03 -4.07 1.39
N SER A 63 -2.85 -4.69 1.30
CA SER A 63 -2.61 -6.06 1.76
C SER A 63 -1.16 -6.23 2.24
N ASP A 64 -0.97 -7.04 3.27
CA ASP A 64 0.36 -7.50 3.70
C ASP A 64 0.83 -8.59 2.73
N GLY A 65 2.11 -8.54 2.34
CA GLY A 65 2.76 -9.52 1.48
C GLY A 65 3.20 -8.97 0.12
N THR A 66 3.40 -9.91 -0.80
CA THR A 66 3.97 -9.65 -2.13
C THR A 66 2.93 -9.90 -3.22
N ALA A 67 2.66 -8.88 -4.02
CA ALA A 67 1.83 -9.00 -5.21
C ALA A 67 2.51 -9.88 -6.28
N SER A 68 1.73 -10.69 -6.99
CA SER A 68 2.27 -11.55 -8.04
C SER A 68 2.78 -10.77 -9.25
N ASN A 69 2.07 -9.71 -9.65
CA ASN A 69 2.38 -8.88 -10.81
C ASN A 69 2.20 -7.39 -10.46
N PRO A 70 3.14 -6.78 -9.71
CA PRO A 70 3.05 -5.36 -9.41
C PRO A 70 3.31 -4.52 -10.66
N THR A 71 2.56 -3.42 -10.83
CA THR A 71 2.89 -2.40 -11.83
C THR A 71 4.22 -1.74 -11.49
N ILE A 72 4.39 -1.38 -10.21
CA ILE A 72 5.57 -0.69 -9.71
C ILE A 72 5.96 -1.28 -8.37
N THR A 73 7.28 -1.36 -8.13
CA THR A 73 7.85 -1.80 -6.86
C THR A 73 8.74 -0.70 -6.31
N PHE A 74 8.49 -0.31 -5.06
CA PHE A 74 9.37 0.54 -4.27
C PHE A 74 10.18 -0.34 -3.32
N GLU A 75 11.49 -0.15 -3.32
CA GLU A 75 12.41 -0.86 -2.43
C GLU A 75 13.06 0.16 -1.49
N VAL A 76 12.88 -0.06 -0.19
CA VAL A 76 13.45 0.76 0.87
C VAL A 76 14.47 -0.11 1.62
N PRO A 77 15.77 0.20 1.54
CA PRO A 77 16.80 -0.59 2.21
C PRO A 77 16.72 -0.44 3.73
N ASP A 78 17.44 -1.34 4.40
CA ASP A 78 17.42 -1.58 5.84
C ASP A 78 18.12 -0.52 6.72
#